data_AF-A0A165CWT1-F1
#
_entry.id   AF-A0A165CWT1-F1
#
_cell.length_a   1.000
_cell.length_b   1.000
_cell.length_c   1.000
_cell.angle_alpha   90.00
_cell.angle_beta   90.00
_cell.angle_gamma   90.00
#
_symmetry.space_group_name_H-M   'P 1'
#
loop_
_entity.id
_entity.type
_entity.pdbx_description
1 polymer ?
#
loop_
_entity_poly.entity_id
_entity_poly.type
_entity_poly.pdbx_seq_one_letter_code
_entity_poly.pdbx_strand_id
1 'polypeptide(L)'
;MASLARLTSLSTQTLSLLLERQRLQTLSNPNASSLHVPQIARNMQQLHVGVLQLEQNDGRSEAVNLLRSQYERMRDMLGSDADVANVPKFVARESPQTSAEASVSSSSLPSPPVSAAPLPVPIKDDEPAYVPYTDDPEAAYPSHEEMLQAQRQMMDEQDVHLDRLSQSVNRQRDISLHINDELEVHTGLLEDLDIEMDRTGGRLSGARRRLDRVARGAKENGSTVMIALLILVLLILIIIFKT
;
A
#
# COMPACT_ATOMS: atom_id res chain seq x y z
N MET A 1 20.46 0.75 -7.27
CA MET A 1 19.43 0.78 -8.35
C MET A 1 18.10 0.50 -7.66
N ALA A 2 16.93 0.97 -8.12
CA ALA A 2 15.69 0.62 -7.40
C ALA A 2 15.45 -0.90 -7.40
N SER A 3 15.74 -1.57 -6.28
CA SER A 3 15.61 -3.01 -6.15
C SER A 3 14.12 -3.40 -6.05
N LEU A 4 13.76 -4.50 -6.71
CA LEU A 4 12.39 -5.05 -6.71
C LEU A 4 11.82 -5.16 -5.28
N ALA A 5 12.65 -5.63 -4.34
CA ALA A 5 12.29 -5.75 -2.93
C ALA A 5 11.86 -4.41 -2.29
N ARG A 6 12.57 -3.32 -2.60
CA ARG A 6 12.23 -1.97 -2.10
C ARG A 6 10.87 -1.52 -2.65
N LEU A 7 10.62 -1.73 -3.94
CA LEU A 7 9.34 -1.36 -4.57
C LEU A 7 8.17 -2.16 -4.03
N THR A 8 8.36 -3.46 -3.78
CA THR A 8 7.32 -4.32 -3.18
C THR A 8 7.03 -3.91 -1.72
N SER A 9 8.07 -3.59 -0.94
CA SER A 9 7.89 -3.09 0.42
C SER A 9 7.12 -1.78 0.44
N LEU A 10 7.54 -0.82 -0.40
CA LEU A 10 6.89 0.48 -0.52
C LEU A 10 5.43 0.35 -0.98
N SER A 11 5.14 -0.55 -1.93
CA SER A 11 3.77 -0.90 -2.37
C SER A 11 2.90 -1.40 -1.21
N THR A 12 3.45 -2.28 -0.36
CA THR A 12 2.72 -2.85 0.77
C THR A 12 2.43 -1.79 1.84
N GLN A 13 3.42 -0.93 2.11
CA GLN A 13 3.25 0.21 3.01
C GLN A 13 2.16 1.17 2.52
N THR A 14 2.16 1.54 1.23
CA THR A 14 1.12 2.40 0.65
C THR A 14 -0.26 1.77 0.72
N LEU A 15 -0.36 0.47 0.49
CA LEU A 15 -1.62 -0.27 0.59
C LEU A 15 -2.16 -0.23 2.03
N SER A 16 -1.30 -0.42 3.03
CA SER A 16 -1.71 -0.34 4.44
C SER A 16 -2.27 1.03 4.81
N LEU A 17 -1.64 2.11 4.35
CA LEU A 17 -2.11 3.49 4.57
C LEU A 17 -3.45 3.75 3.86
N LEU A 18 -3.64 3.19 2.66
CA LEU A 18 -4.90 3.30 1.91
C LEU A 18 -6.05 2.55 2.58
N LEU A 19 -5.81 1.34 3.09
CA LEU A 19 -6.83 0.58 3.81
C LEU A 19 -7.19 1.22 5.14
N GLU A 20 -6.20 1.75 5.88
CA GLU A 20 -6.47 2.47 7.11
C GLU A 20 -7.29 3.74 6.84
N ARG A 21 -6.98 4.48 5.76
CA ARG A 21 -7.81 5.59 5.29
C ARG A 21 -9.23 5.15 4.98
N GLN A 22 -9.41 4.04 4.27
CA GLN A 22 -10.74 3.52 3.93
C GLN A 22 -11.52 3.13 5.20
N ARG A 23 -10.85 2.54 6.18
CA ARG A 23 -11.43 2.23 7.50
C ARG A 23 -11.83 3.51 8.27
N LEU A 24 -11.02 4.56 8.20
CA LEU A 24 -11.34 5.84 8.85
C LEU A 24 -12.50 6.57 8.16
N GLN A 25 -12.64 6.38 6.84
CA GLN A 25 -13.79 6.89 6.08
C GLN A 25 -15.09 6.19 6.46
N THR A 26 -15.08 4.87 6.71
CA THR A 26 -16.28 4.16 7.18
C THR A 26 -16.69 4.57 8.59
N LEU A 27 -15.76 5.05 9.42
CA LEU A 27 -16.03 5.62 10.74
C LEU A 27 -16.54 7.09 10.70
N SER A 28 -16.80 7.65 9.52
CA SER A 28 -17.44 8.96 9.34
C SER A 28 -16.63 10.16 9.87
N ASN A 29 -15.29 10.10 9.79
CA ASN A 29 -14.43 11.26 10.08
C ASN A 29 -13.69 11.74 8.81
N PRO A 30 -14.26 12.68 8.03
CA PRO A 30 -13.70 13.10 6.74
C PRO A 30 -12.32 13.78 6.89
N ASN A 31 -12.10 14.52 7.98
CA ASN A 31 -10.85 15.28 8.16
C ASN A 31 -9.65 14.39 8.47
N ALA A 32 -9.82 13.30 9.25
CA ALA A 32 -8.72 12.37 9.54
C ALA A 32 -8.22 11.62 8.29
N SER A 33 -9.11 11.40 7.30
CA SER A 33 -8.77 10.70 6.06
C SER A 33 -7.82 11.51 5.14
N SER A 34 -7.80 12.83 5.29
CA SER A 34 -6.98 13.75 4.46
C SER A 34 -5.50 13.81 4.88
N LEU A 35 -5.19 13.45 6.13
CA LEU A 35 -3.87 13.64 6.73
C LEU A 35 -2.80 12.71 6.09
N HIS A 36 -3.20 11.51 5.68
CA HIS A 36 -2.31 10.54 5.02
C HIS A 36 -2.17 10.75 3.50
N VAL A 37 -3.02 11.56 2.86
CA VAL A 37 -3.01 11.80 1.41
C VAL A 37 -1.65 12.28 0.87
N PRO A 38 -0.98 13.29 1.46
CA PRO A 38 0.31 13.76 0.96
C PRO A 38 1.44 12.71 1.11
N GLN A 39 1.35 11.84 2.11
CA GLN A 39 2.32 10.75 2.30
C GLN A 39 2.09 9.63 1.29
N ILE A 40 0.82 9.22 1.11
CA ILE A 40 0.42 8.24 0.09
C ILE A 40 0.85 8.74 -1.29
N ALA A 41 0.64 10.02 -1.60
CA ALA A 41 1.04 10.61 -2.88
C ALA A 41 2.55 10.57 -3.13
N ARG A 42 3.38 10.93 -2.13
CA ARG A 42 4.85 10.85 -2.24
C ARG A 42 5.31 9.42 -2.48
N ASN A 43 4.79 8.46 -1.71
CA ASN A 43 5.14 7.06 -1.88
C ASN A 43 4.70 6.55 -3.26
N MET A 44 3.50 6.89 -3.71
CA MET A 44 3.02 6.55 -5.05
C MET A 44 3.95 7.13 -6.13
N GLN A 45 4.39 8.38 -6.02
CA GLN A 45 5.36 8.96 -6.96
C GLN A 45 6.69 8.20 -6.97
N GLN A 46 7.21 7.84 -5.81
CA GLN A 46 8.44 7.02 -5.71
C GLN A 46 8.24 5.63 -6.33
N LEU A 47 7.10 4.99 -6.09
CA LEU A 47 6.76 3.70 -6.69
C LEU A 47 6.69 3.81 -8.22
N HIS A 48 6.06 4.86 -8.73
CA HIS A 48 5.93 5.10 -10.17
C HIS A 48 7.29 5.26 -10.85
N VAL A 49 8.16 6.12 -10.31
CA VAL A 49 9.52 6.32 -10.83
C VAL A 49 10.33 5.02 -10.75
N GLY A 50 10.23 4.31 -9.63
CA GLY A 50 10.96 3.05 -9.43
C GLY A 50 10.51 1.94 -10.38
N VAL A 51 9.21 1.81 -10.64
CA VAL A 51 8.67 0.84 -11.61
C VAL A 51 9.13 1.16 -13.02
N LEU A 52 9.18 2.43 -13.42
CA LEU A 52 9.73 2.83 -14.73
C LEU A 52 11.22 2.50 -14.86
N GLN A 53 12.00 2.73 -13.80
CA GLN A 53 13.42 2.40 -13.79
C GLN A 53 13.65 0.88 -13.85
N LEU A 54 12.83 0.10 -13.14
CA LEU A 54 12.88 -1.36 -13.17
C LEU A 54 12.47 -1.90 -14.55
N GLU A 55 11.45 -1.32 -15.18
CA GLU A 55 11.03 -1.65 -16.55
C GLU A 55 12.14 -1.35 -17.58
N GLN A 56 12.90 -0.27 -17.37
CA GLN A 56 14.03 0.08 -18.25
C GLN A 56 15.22 -0.89 -18.10
N ASN A 57 15.50 -1.37 -16.89
CA ASN A 57 16.67 -2.20 -16.60
C ASN A 57 16.43 -3.69 -16.87
N ASP A 58 15.33 -4.25 -16.38
CA ASP A 58 15.00 -5.68 -16.46
C ASP A 58 13.96 -6.01 -17.55
N GLY A 59 13.42 -4.99 -18.23
CA GLY A 59 12.31 -5.14 -19.16
C GLY A 59 10.96 -5.37 -18.46
N ARG A 60 9.92 -5.67 -19.25
CA ARG A 60 8.58 -5.99 -18.74
C ARG A 60 8.51 -7.39 -18.14
N SER A 61 9.17 -7.58 -17.00
CA SER A 61 9.04 -8.79 -16.19
C SER A 61 7.63 -8.91 -15.58
N GLU A 62 7.19 -10.13 -15.27
CA GLU A 62 5.90 -10.38 -14.59
C GLU A 62 5.78 -9.60 -13.28
N ALA A 63 6.89 -9.45 -12.54
CA ALA A 63 6.93 -8.66 -11.31
C ALA A 63 6.66 -7.17 -11.55
N VAL A 64 7.12 -6.61 -12.67
CA VAL A 64 6.87 -5.21 -13.07
C VAL A 64 5.40 -5.03 -13.41
N ASN A 65 4.79 -5.97 -14.13
CA ASN A 65 3.36 -5.95 -14.44
C ASN A 65 2.50 -6.05 -13.17
N LEU A 66 2.91 -6.88 -12.20
CA LEU A 66 2.24 -6.97 -10.91
C LEU A 66 2.33 -5.65 -10.12
N LEU A 67 3.52 -5.04 -10.05
CA LEU A 67 3.70 -3.73 -9.39
C LEU A 67 2.89 -2.62 -10.08
N ARG A 68 2.80 -2.63 -11.42
CA ARG A 68 2.00 -1.67 -12.19
C ARG A 68 0.51 -1.81 -11.89
N SER A 69 -0.02 -3.03 -11.90
CA SER A 69 -1.42 -3.29 -11.58
C SER A 69 -1.76 -2.98 -10.11
N GLN A 70 -0.85 -3.27 -9.17
CA GLN A 70 -0.97 -2.86 -7.77
C GLN A 70 -1.02 -1.34 -7.64
N TYR A 71 -0.14 -0.62 -8.34
CA TYR A 71 -0.14 0.85 -8.35
C TYR A 71 -1.45 1.43 -8.89
N GLU A 72 -1.94 0.94 -10.02
CA GLU A 72 -3.21 1.42 -10.60
C GLU A 72 -4.37 1.20 -9.63
N ARG A 73 -4.45 0.04 -8.99
CA ARG A 73 -5.46 -0.24 -7.95
C ARG A 73 -5.36 0.71 -6.76
N MET A 74 -4.15 0.97 -6.27
CA MET A 74 -3.92 1.91 -5.17
C MET A 74 -4.29 3.35 -5.56
N ARG A 75 -4.03 3.74 -6.80
CA ARG A 75 -4.44 5.04 -7.34
C ARG A 75 -5.96 5.15 -7.44
N ASP A 76 -6.65 4.09 -7.85
CA ASP A 76 -8.11 4.08 -7.94
C ASP A 76 -8.78 4.14 -6.56
N MET A 77 -8.21 3.49 -5.53
CA MET A 77 -8.66 3.63 -4.13
C MET A 77 -8.51 5.06 -3.59
N LEU A 78 -7.55 5.82 -4.11
CA LEU A 78 -7.35 7.22 -3.73
C LEU A 78 -8.37 8.15 -4.41
N GLY A 79 -8.88 7.77 -5.59
CA GLY A 79 -9.97 8.45 -6.28
C GLY A 79 -9.63 9.88 -6.68
N SER A 80 -10.50 10.83 -6.38
CA SER A 80 -10.31 12.27 -6.67
C SER A 80 -9.06 12.86 -6.02
N ASP A 81 -8.65 12.34 -4.87
CA ASP A 81 -7.48 12.84 -4.14
C ASP A 81 -6.18 12.54 -4.88
N ALA A 82 -6.16 11.52 -5.74
CA ALA A 82 -5.01 11.19 -6.58
C ALA A 82 -4.75 12.30 -7.60
N ASP A 83 -5.82 12.88 -8.17
CA ASP A 83 -5.71 13.91 -9.17
C ASP A 83 -5.35 15.25 -8.52
N VAL A 84 -5.89 15.55 -7.33
CA VAL A 84 -5.51 16.73 -6.53
C VAL A 84 -4.03 16.68 -6.11
N ALA A 85 -3.54 15.50 -5.71
CA ALA A 85 -2.16 15.30 -5.30
C ALA A 85 -1.18 15.07 -6.46
N ASN A 86 -1.61 15.23 -7.72
CA ASN A 86 -0.80 15.01 -8.93
C ASN A 86 -0.09 13.64 -8.95
N VAL A 87 -0.81 12.58 -8.59
CA VAL A 87 -0.29 11.20 -8.67
C VAL A 87 -0.34 10.73 -10.13
N PRO A 88 0.82 10.42 -10.76
CA PRO A 88 0.88 10.12 -12.18
C PRO A 88 0.13 8.83 -12.52
N LYS A 89 -0.53 8.79 -13.69
CA LYS A 89 -1.06 7.55 -14.27
C LYS A 89 0.02 6.89 -15.12
N PHE A 90 0.08 5.57 -15.09
CA PHE A 90 0.85 4.84 -16.09
C PHE A 90 0.15 4.98 -17.44
N VAL A 91 0.76 5.74 -18.37
CA VAL A 91 0.25 5.86 -19.73
C VAL A 91 0.38 4.49 -20.39
N ALA A 92 -0.75 3.88 -20.75
CA ALA A 92 -0.75 2.74 -21.66
C ALA A 92 -0.13 3.25 -22.97
N ARG A 93 0.97 2.62 -23.42
CA ARG A 93 1.58 3.01 -24.68
C ARG A 93 0.63 2.59 -25.79
N GLU A 94 -0.22 3.50 -26.23
CA GLU A 94 -1.08 3.35 -27.39
C GLU A 94 -0.22 3.03 -28.62
N SER A 95 -0.55 1.90 -29.25
CA SER A 95 -0.21 1.65 -30.64
C SER A 95 -0.89 2.73 -31.50
N PRO A 96 -0.19 3.34 -32.48
CA PRO A 96 -0.81 4.36 -33.32
C PRO A 96 -1.73 3.67 -34.33
N GLN A 97 -3.04 3.73 -34.10
CA GLN A 97 -4.05 3.52 -35.15
C GLN A 97 -5.08 4.65 -35.11
N THR A 98 -4.77 5.64 -35.96
CA THR A 98 -5.67 6.33 -36.89
C THR A 98 -7.18 6.09 -36.79
N SER A 99 -7.88 7.23 -36.78
CA SER A 99 -9.19 7.49 -37.39
C SER A 99 -10.43 7.25 -36.54
N ALA A 100 -10.97 8.39 -36.08
CA ALA A 100 -12.34 8.85 -36.27
C ALA A 100 -13.51 8.02 -35.70
N GLU A 101 -14.42 8.76 -35.08
CA GLU A 101 -15.77 8.36 -34.63
C GLU A 101 -15.76 7.53 -33.32
N ALA A 102 -16.52 7.83 -32.28
CA ALA A 102 -17.71 8.64 -32.18
C ALA A 102 -17.82 9.25 -30.77
N SER A 103 -18.31 10.48 -30.75
CA SER A 103 -19.01 11.05 -29.61
C SER A 103 -20.11 10.10 -29.13
N VAL A 104 -20.11 9.78 -27.84
CA VAL A 104 -21.32 9.40 -27.10
C VAL A 104 -21.36 10.21 -25.81
N SER A 105 -21.77 11.46 -25.96
CA SER A 105 -22.59 12.13 -24.97
C SER A 105 -24.06 11.79 -25.27
N SER A 106 -24.78 11.37 -24.23
CA SER A 106 -26.24 11.16 -24.06
C SER A 106 -26.48 9.76 -23.47
N SER A 107 -27.23 9.59 -22.39
CA SER A 107 -28.54 10.20 -22.15
C SER A 107 -28.85 10.47 -20.68
N SER A 108 -29.40 11.66 -20.48
CA SER A 108 -30.26 12.07 -19.38
C SER A 108 -31.65 11.40 -19.44
N LEU A 109 -32.17 10.99 -18.26
CA LEU A 109 -33.59 10.81 -17.84
C LEU A 109 -34.37 9.61 -18.44
N PRO A 110 -35.33 8.95 -17.73
CA PRO A 110 -36.32 9.55 -16.83
C PRO A 110 -36.65 8.79 -15.51
N SER A 111 -37.27 9.51 -14.57
CA SER A 111 -37.94 8.99 -13.38
C SER A 111 -39.08 8.02 -13.72
N PRO A 112 -39.37 7.05 -12.86
CA PRO A 112 -40.75 6.78 -12.46
C PRO A 112 -40.92 6.68 -10.93
N PRO A 113 -42.16 6.72 -10.42
CA PRO A 113 -42.46 7.22 -9.09
C PRO A 113 -42.59 6.11 -8.04
N VAL A 114 -42.45 6.53 -6.78
CA VAL A 114 -42.98 5.93 -5.53
C VAL A 114 -42.75 4.44 -5.27
N SER A 115 -41.91 4.13 -4.28
CA SER A 115 -42.40 3.53 -3.03
C SER A 115 -41.29 3.56 -1.98
N ALA A 116 -41.44 4.43 -0.99
CA ALA A 116 -40.59 4.45 0.19
C ALA A 116 -40.90 3.18 1.02
N ALA A 117 -40.00 2.20 0.96
CA ALA A 117 -39.94 1.12 1.94
C ALA A 117 -39.00 1.57 3.08
N PRO A 118 -39.48 1.75 4.32
CA PRO A 118 -38.65 2.20 5.42
C PRO A 118 -37.63 1.14 5.82
N LEU A 119 -36.40 1.57 6.04
CA LEU A 119 -35.36 0.79 6.71
C LEU A 119 -35.82 0.41 8.14
N PRO A 120 -35.34 -0.71 8.71
CA PRO A 120 -35.59 -1.06 10.10
C PRO A 120 -34.92 -0.03 11.03
N VAL A 121 -35.72 0.68 11.81
CA VAL A 121 -35.24 1.55 12.89
C VAL A 121 -34.66 0.68 14.02
N PRO A 122 -33.42 0.95 14.49
CA PRO A 122 -32.97 0.46 15.79
C PRO A 122 -33.79 1.18 16.85
N ILE A 123 -34.55 0.42 17.64
CA ILE A 123 -35.27 0.95 18.81
C ILE A 123 -34.19 1.42 19.79
N LYS A 124 -33.99 2.74 19.88
CA LYS A 124 -33.35 3.39 21.00
C LYS A 124 -34.47 3.82 21.93
N ASP A 125 -34.44 3.34 23.18
CA ASP A 125 -35.48 3.53 24.19
C ASP A 125 -35.59 4.98 24.74
N ASP A 126 -35.06 5.98 24.05
CA ASP A 126 -34.99 7.39 24.52
C ASP A 126 -35.46 8.40 23.45
N GLU A 127 -36.46 8.04 22.64
CA GLU A 127 -37.29 9.07 21.98
C GLU A 127 -38.50 9.38 22.87
N PRO A 128 -38.84 10.65 23.11
CA PRO A 128 -40.14 10.95 23.70
C PRO A 128 -41.20 10.42 22.73
N ALA A 129 -41.86 9.33 23.14
CA ALA A 129 -42.90 8.69 22.37
C ALA A 129 -43.85 9.76 21.85
N TYR A 130 -44.02 9.85 20.52
CA TYR A 130 -45.02 10.72 19.91
C TYR A 130 -46.39 10.24 20.39
N VAL A 131 -46.85 10.83 21.49
CA VAL A 131 -48.14 10.54 22.09
C VAL A 131 -49.20 11.07 21.14
N PRO A 132 -50.11 10.23 20.62
CA PRO A 132 -51.25 10.68 19.84
C PRO A 132 -51.98 11.79 20.60
N TYR A 133 -52.34 12.87 19.92
CA TYR A 133 -53.05 13.99 20.55
C TYR A 133 -54.38 13.48 21.12
N THR A 134 -54.45 13.37 22.44
CA THR A 134 -55.66 13.02 23.19
C THR A 134 -56.29 14.29 23.72
N ASP A 135 -57.60 14.47 23.55
CA ASP A 135 -58.39 15.59 24.12
C ASP A 135 -58.57 15.47 25.66
N ASP A 136 -57.60 14.88 26.36
CA ASP A 136 -57.58 14.75 27.81
C ASP A 136 -56.80 15.94 28.42
N PRO A 137 -57.44 16.84 29.18
CA PRO A 137 -56.79 18.03 29.73
C PRO A 137 -55.73 17.73 30.82
N GLU A 138 -55.56 16.46 31.23
CA GLU A 138 -54.58 16.02 32.22
C GLU A 138 -53.35 15.31 31.60
N ALA A 139 -53.24 15.24 30.27
CA ALA A 139 -52.04 14.75 29.60
C ALA A 139 -50.83 15.64 29.99
N ALA A 140 -49.98 15.13 30.89
CA ALA A 140 -48.79 15.81 31.36
C ALA A 140 -47.76 15.91 30.23
N TYR A 141 -47.87 16.96 29.43
CA TYR A 141 -46.81 17.37 28.53
C TYR A 141 -45.59 17.70 29.38
N PRO A 142 -44.38 17.18 29.05
CA PRO A 142 -43.17 17.61 29.72
C PRO A 142 -43.10 19.13 29.65
N SER A 143 -42.89 19.76 30.80
CA SER A 143 -42.87 21.22 30.86
C SER A 143 -41.73 21.73 29.98
N HIS A 144 -41.91 22.92 29.38
CA HIS A 144 -40.89 23.54 28.54
C HIS A 144 -39.52 23.63 29.25
N GLU A 145 -39.55 23.77 30.58
CA GLU A 145 -38.38 23.84 31.44
C GLU A 145 -37.66 22.49 31.58
N GLU A 146 -38.40 21.38 31.74
CA GLU A 146 -37.85 20.02 31.74
C GLU A 146 -37.24 19.65 30.39
N MET A 147 -37.88 20.04 29.28
CA MET A 147 -37.36 19.80 27.93
C MET A 147 -36.06 20.60 27.66
N LEU A 148 -36.00 21.85 28.11
CA LEU A 148 -34.78 22.67 28.03
C LEU A 148 -33.65 22.10 28.90
N GLN A 149 -33.98 21.54 30.07
CA GLN A 149 -33.00 20.92 30.95
C GLN A 149 -32.42 19.63 30.35
N ALA A 150 -33.27 18.78 29.77
CA ALA A 150 -32.83 17.58 29.05
C ALA A 150 -31.95 17.93 27.83
N GLN A 151 -32.32 18.96 27.08
CA GLN A 151 -31.51 19.44 25.95
C GLN A 151 -30.12 19.93 26.39
N ARG A 152 -30.03 20.64 27.52
CA ARG A 152 -28.75 21.09 28.08
C ARG A 152 -27.88 19.93 28.53
N GLN A 153 -28.43 18.94 29.23
CA GLN A 153 -27.69 17.74 29.60
C GLN A 153 -27.16 16.99 28.39
N MET A 154 -27.98 16.85 27.34
CA MET A 154 -27.57 16.18 26.11
C MET A 154 -26.46 16.96 25.36
N MET A 155 -26.48 18.30 25.42
CA MET A 155 -25.40 19.13 24.87
C MET A 155 -24.11 18.99 25.68
N ASP A 156 -24.19 19.00 27.00
CA ASP A 156 -23.02 18.82 27.87
C ASP A 156 -22.37 17.44 27.68
N GLU A 157 -23.18 16.37 27.51
CA GLU A 157 -22.68 15.04 27.19
C GLU A 157 -21.98 14.99 25.82
N GLN A 158 -22.52 15.68 24.82
CA GLN A 158 -21.90 15.78 23.50
C GLN A 158 -20.56 16.53 23.55
N ASP A 159 -20.46 17.61 24.33
CA ASP A 159 -19.21 18.35 24.51
C ASP A 159 -18.12 17.47 25.12
N VAL A 160 -18.45 16.65 26.12
CA VAL A 160 -17.51 15.67 26.72
C VAL A 160 -17.06 14.63 25.68
N HIS A 161 -17.95 14.22 24.78
CA HIS A 161 -17.61 13.27 23.71
C HIS A 161 -16.69 13.92 22.65
N LEU A 162 -16.93 15.18 22.31
CA LEU A 162 -16.10 15.94 21.38
C LEU A 162 -14.70 16.22 21.94
N ASP A 163 -14.57 16.48 23.24
CA ASP A 163 -13.28 16.65 23.90
C ASP A 163 -12.44 15.36 23.86
N ARG A 164 -13.08 14.21 24.12
CA ARG A 164 -12.42 12.89 24.01
C ARG A 164 -12.02 12.60 22.56
N LEU A 165 -12.87 12.95 21.60
CA LEU A 165 -12.56 12.81 20.18
C LEU A 165 -11.39 13.70 19.78
N SER A 166 -11.37 14.96 20.23
CA SER A 166 -10.29 15.92 20.00
C SER A 166 -8.95 15.42 20.55
N GLN A 167 -8.93 14.87 21.78
CA GLN A 167 -7.74 14.25 22.34
C GLN A 167 -7.27 13.03 21.54
N SER A 168 -8.21 12.18 21.11
CA SER A 168 -7.89 11.01 20.26
C SER A 168 -7.31 11.43 18.91
N VAL A 169 -7.87 12.45 18.27
CA VAL A 169 -7.39 13.01 17.00
C VAL A 169 -6.00 13.63 17.16
N ASN A 170 -5.75 14.37 18.23
CA ASN A 170 -4.41 14.91 18.51
C ASN A 170 -3.38 13.79 18.73
N ARG A 171 -3.73 12.77 19.50
CA ARG A 171 -2.86 11.60 19.69
C ARG A 171 -2.62 10.84 18.38
N GLN A 172 -3.64 10.70 17.55
CA GLN A 172 -3.50 10.06 16.23
C GLN A 172 -2.60 10.88 15.31
N ARG A 173 -2.70 12.22 15.34
CA ARG A 173 -1.80 13.12 14.62
C ARG A 173 -0.35 12.94 15.07
N ASP A 174 -0.10 12.90 16.38
CA ASP A 174 1.25 12.67 16.91
C ASP A 174 1.80 11.32 16.44
N ILE A 175 1.00 10.25 16.53
CA ILE A 175 1.38 8.93 16.01
C ILE A 175 1.70 9.00 14.51
N SER A 176 0.91 9.71 13.70
CA SER A 176 1.16 9.87 12.27
C SER A 176 2.46 10.62 11.97
N LEU A 177 2.84 11.60 12.79
CA LEU A 177 4.11 12.31 12.65
C LEU A 177 5.28 11.39 12.99
N HIS A 178 5.19 10.65 14.10
CA HIS A 178 6.19 9.66 14.49
C HIS A 178 6.36 8.56 13.43
N ILE A 179 5.27 8.08 12.82
CA ILE A 179 5.34 7.13 11.70
C ILE A 179 6.03 7.75 10.49
N ASN A 180 5.84 9.05 10.24
CA ASN A 180 6.50 9.74 9.14
C ASN A 180 8.02 9.76 9.33
N ASP A 181 8.46 10.17 10.52
CA ASP A 181 9.87 10.23 10.87
C ASP A 181 10.51 8.83 10.81
N GLU A 182 9.84 7.82 11.35
CA GLU A 182 10.33 6.43 11.32
C GLU A 182 10.42 5.89 9.89
N LEU A 183 9.47 6.24 9.01
CA LEU A 183 9.53 5.84 7.60
C LEU A 183 10.66 6.55 6.83
N GLU A 184 10.98 7.80 7.16
CA GLU A 184 12.15 8.48 6.61
C GLU A 184 13.45 7.78 7.04
N VAL A 185 13.55 7.39 8.32
CA VAL A 185 14.65 6.57 8.85
C VAL A 185 14.73 5.21 8.15
N HIS A 186 13.61 4.50 8.01
CA HIS A 186 13.56 3.23 7.28
C HIS A 186 13.93 3.38 5.81
N THR A 187 13.58 4.50 5.17
CA THR A 187 13.96 4.78 3.79
C THR A 187 15.48 4.94 3.64
N GLY A 188 16.12 5.63 4.60
CA GLY A 188 17.58 5.73 4.68
C GLY A 188 18.24 4.37 4.92
N LEU A 189 17.73 3.59 5.87
CA LEU A 189 18.23 2.22 6.14
C LEU A 189 18.10 1.29 4.93
N LEU A 190 17.01 1.41 4.15
CA LEU A 190 16.81 0.63 2.93
C LEU A 190 17.78 1.05 1.81
N GLU A 191 18.18 2.32 1.74
CA GLU A 191 19.19 2.80 0.80
C GLU A 191 20.59 2.28 1.16
N ASP A 192 20.94 2.30 2.44
CA ASP A 192 22.19 1.72 2.94
C ASP A 192 22.25 0.21 2.66
N LEU A 193 21.13 -0.50 2.87
CA LEU A 193 21.00 -1.92 2.55
C LEU A 193 21.15 -2.18 1.05
N ASP A 194 20.60 -1.33 0.17
CA ASP A 194 20.78 -1.44 -1.30
C ASP A 194 22.26 -1.30 -1.69
N ILE A 195 22.96 -0.32 -1.10
CA ILE A 195 24.40 -0.12 -1.30
C ILE A 195 25.20 -1.35 -0.84
N GLU A 196 24.84 -1.93 0.31
CA GLU A 196 25.49 -3.15 0.82
C GLU A 196 25.19 -4.38 -0.05
N MET A 197 23.97 -4.50 -0.56
CA MET A 197 23.59 -5.53 -1.53
C MET A 197 24.34 -5.40 -2.85
N ASP A 198 24.50 -4.19 -3.39
CA ASP A 198 25.29 -3.93 -4.61
C ASP A 198 26.76 -4.33 -4.43
N ARG A 199 27.36 -3.98 -3.28
CA ARG A 199 28.73 -4.41 -2.92
C ARG A 199 28.82 -5.93 -2.85
N THR A 200 27.84 -6.57 -2.21
CA THR A 200 27.78 -8.03 -2.08
C THR A 200 27.61 -8.70 -3.44
N GLY A 201 26.77 -8.15 -4.31
CA GLY A 201 26.59 -8.58 -5.70
C GLY A 201 27.88 -8.49 -6.51
N GLY A 202 28.63 -7.40 -6.37
CA GLY A 202 29.96 -7.24 -6.98
C GLY A 202 30.96 -8.31 -6.52
N ARG A 203 31.02 -8.59 -5.22
CA ARG A 203 31.89 -9.63 -4.65
C ARG A 203 31.48 -11.03 -5.13
N LEU A 204 30.18 -11.32 -5.16
CA LEU A 204 29.65 -12.60 -5.63
C LEU A 204 29.93 -12.82 -7.12
N SER A 205 29.75 -11.79 -7.95
CA SER A 205 30.11 -11.82 -9.37
C SER A 205 31.60 -12.10 -9.57
N GLY A 206 32.46 -11.45 -8.78
CA GLY A 206 33.89 -11.72 -8.76
C GLY A 206 34.23 -13.16 -8.36
N ALA A 207 33.58 -13.67 -7.31
CA ALA A 207 33.74 -15.05 -6.84
C ALA A 207 33.29 -16.07 -7.92
N ARG A 208 32.15 -15.82 -8.57
CA ARG A 208 31.64 -16.66 -9.67
C ARG A 208 32.62 -16.72 -10.83
N ARG A 209 33.20 -15.58 -11.25
CA ARG A 209 34.23 -15.56 -12.32
C ARG A 209 35.48 -16.36 -11.95
N ARG A 210 35.89 -16.34 -10.67
CA ARG A 210 37.03 -17.14 -10.19
C ARG A 210 36.68 -18.63 -10.22
N LEU A 211 35.47 -19.00 -9.77
CA LEU A 211 34.98 -20.38 -9.84
C LEU A 211 34.89 -20.88 -11.28
N ASP A 212 34.36 -20.09 -12.21
CA ASP A 212 34.31 -20.45 -13.63
C ASP A 212 35.71 -20.70 -14.20
N ARG A 213 36.69 -19.86 -13.83
CA ARG A 213 38.08 -20.04 -14.26
C ARG A 213 38.68 -21.33 -13.70
N VAL A 214 38.43 -21.64 -12.42
CA VAL A 214 38.88 -22.89 -11.79
C VAL A 214 38.21 -24.09 -12.43
N ALA A 215 36.90 -24.06 -12.65
CA ALA A 215 36.15 -25.12 -13.29
C ALA A 215 36.66 -25.41 -14.72
N ARG A 216 36.96 -24.34 -15.48
CA ARG A 216 37.50 -24.46 -16.83
C ARG A 216 38.93 -25.01 -16.84
N GLY A 217 39.78 -24.53 -15.93
CA GLY A 217 41.14 -25.06 -15.75
C GLY A 217 41.17 -26.52 -15.29
N ALA A 218 40.23 -26.94 -14.42
CA ALA A 218 40.07 -28.33 -14.02
C ALA A 218 39.60 -29.22 -15.19
N LYS A 219 38.70 -28.72 -16.03
CA LYS A 219 38.24 -29.44 -17.24
C LYS A 219 39.35 -29.64 -18.26
N GLU A 220 40.18 -28.63 -18.51
CA GLU A 220 41.27 -28.70 -19.48
C GLU A 220 42.44 -29.59 -18.99
N ASN A 221 42.80 -29.49 -17.72
CA ASN A 221 43.94 -30.23 -17.16
C ASN A 221 43.54 -31.58 -16.53
N GLY A 222 42.25 -31.91 -16.48
CA GLY A 222 41.74 -33.11 -15.81
C GLY A 222 42.33 -34.40 -16.37
N SER A 223 42.49 -34.50 -17.70
CA SER A 223 43.13 -35.66 -18.34
C SER A 223 44.60 -35.80 -17.95
N THR A 224 45.35 -34.70 -17.95
CA THR A 224 46.77 -34.69 -17.56
C THR A 224 46.97 -35.05 -16.09
N VAL A 225 46.12 -34.54 -15.20
CA VAL A 225 46.13 -34.90 -13.78
C VAL A 225 45.79 -36.38 -13.60
N MET A 226 44.80 -36.90 -14.33
CA MET A 226 44.40 -38.31 -14.27
C MET A 226 45.53 -39.24 -14.75
N ILE A 227 46.21 -38.90 -15.85
CA ILE A 227 47.38 -39.63 -16.36
C ILE A 227 48.53 -39.58 -15.35
N ALA A 228 48.85 -38.42 -14.77
CA ALA A 228 49.91 -38.30 -13.76
C ALA A 228 49.61 -39.13 -12.50
N LEU A 229 48.35 -39.18 -12.07
CA LEU A 229 47.90 -39.98 -10.93
C LEU A 229 48.05 -41.48 -11.24
N LEU A 230 47.68 -41.93 -12.43
CA LEU A 230 47.90 -43.32 -12.88
C LEU A 230 49.38 -43.70 -12.86
N ILE A 231 50.28 -42.84 -13.35
CA ILE A 231 51.73 -43.07 -13.33
C ILE A 231 52.24 -43.19 -11.89
N LEU A 232 51.76 -42.34 -10.98
CA LEU A 232 52.14 -42.37 -9.57
C LEU A 232 51.69 -43.68 -8.89
N VAL A 233 50.45 -44.14 -9.15
CA VAL A 233 49.95 -45.43 -8.64
C VAL A 233 50.80 -46.58 -9.18
N LEU A 234 51.15 -46.55 -10.47
CA LEU A 234 51.99 -47.57 -11.09
C LEU A 234 53.40 -47.60 -10.48
N LEU A 235 54.01 -46.44 -10.20
CA LEU A 235 55.30 -46.34 -9.51
C LEU A 235 55.24 -46.94 -8.10
N ILE A 236 54.17 -46.64 -7.34
CA ILE A 236 53.96 -47.21 -6.01
C ILE A 236 53.86 -48.74 -6.08
N LEU A 237 53.08 -49.27 -7.02
CA LEU A 237 52.98 -50.71 -7.24
C LEU A 237 54.33 -51.35 -7.59
N ILE A 238 55.12 -50.72 -8.46
CA ILE A 238 56.46 -51.21 -8.80
C ILE A 238 57.35 -51.24 -7.55
N ILE A 239 57.35 -50.19 -6.74
CA ILE A 239 58.16 -50.15 -5.52
C ILE A 239 57.74 -51.28 -4.56
N ILE A 240 56.44 -51.44 -4.33
CA ILE A 240 55.91 -52.47 -3.42
C ILE A 240 56.16 -53.89 -3.94
N PHE A 241 56.07 -54.11 -5.25
CA PHE A 241 56.22 -55.45 -5.83
C PHE A 241 57.69 -55.84 -6.07
N LYS A 242 58.55 -54.85 -6.29
CA LYS A 242 59.98 -55.06 -6.54
C LYS A 242 60.82 -55.09 -5.25
N THR A 243 60.33 -54.45 -4.19
CA THR A 243 60.88 -54.58 -2.82
C THR A 243 60.33 -55.85 -2.19
#